data_AF-A0A7J4G3B0-F1
#
_entry.id   AF-A0A7J4G3B0-F1
#
_cell.length_a   1.000
_cell.length_b   1.000
_cell.length_c   1.000
_cell.angle_alpha   90.00
_cell.angle_beta   90.00
_cell.angle_gamma   90.00
#
_symmetry.space_group_name_H-M   'P 1'
#
loop_
_entity.id
_entity.type
_entity.pdbx_description
1 polymer ?
#
loop_
_entity_poly.entity_id
_entity_poly.type
_entity_poly.pdbx_seq_one_letter_code
_entity_poly.pdbx_strand_id
1 'polypeptide(L)'
;MRLLFLTKSIVKLSIETIKKFSPDLFLMDGSLLVNPGDIPKKDTTLYSDYLEVRELLKKLYKISRENECLLVGIVEDSRSSIFCNFIAENILSKIRSNKVPELKELLRRTRDTNLLYYMLEKDEATRSIDLQDGIKCFYLKTAQFDRPIRVEYIDKMEEIARIIYTISSQNKTYGVPNVLIEADQRAKLSENETNYFISLIASKLRLQNIFFLRREGRPFT
;
A
#
# COMPACT_ATOMS: atom_id res chain seq x y z
N MET A 1 7.53 15.71 -0.38
CA MET A 1 8.95 15.60 -0.80
C MET A 1 9.57 14.25 -0.45
N ARG A 2 9.48 13.76 0.80
CA ARG A 2 10.07 12.47 1.23
C ARG A 2 9.48 11.23 0.53
N LEU A 3 8.18 11.24 0.18
CA LEU A 3 7.51 10.08 -0.41
C LEU A 3 7.98 9.76 -1.84
N LEU A 4 7.95 10.74 -2.76
CA LEU A 4 8.30 10.52 -4.18
C LEU A 4 9.72 9.99 -4.37
N PHE A 5 10.69 10.49 -3.60
CA PHE A 5 12.07 10.01 -3.65
C PHE A 5 12.21 8.54 -3.20
N LEU A 6 11.54 8.18 -2.10
CA LEU A 6 11.52 6.81 -1.61
C LEU A 6 10.82 5.88 -2.61
N THR A 7 9.64 6.28 -3.11
CA THR A 7 8.91 5.53 -4.14
C THR A 7 9.76 5.29 -5.38
N LYS A 8 10.46 6.33 -5.87
CA LYS A 8 11.39 6.21 -7.00
C LYS A 8 12.47 5.15 -6.75
N SER A 9 13.04 5.13 -5.55
CA SER A 9 14.09 4.17 -5.19
C SER A 9 13.54 2.74 -5.09
N ILE A 10 12.37 2.56 -4.46
CA ILE A 10 11.69 1.27 -4.34
C ILE A 10 11.36 0.72 -5.73
N VAL A 11 10.75 1.51 -6.61
CA VAL A 11 10.35 1.04 -7.95
C VAL A 11 11.57 0.65 -8.79
N LYS A 12 12.69 1.40 -8.69
CA LYS A 12 13.95 1.02 -9.36
C LYS A 12 14.48 -0.32 -8.84
N LEU A 13 14.51 -0.50 -7.52
CA LEU A 13 14.93 -1.76 -6.91
C LEU A 13 14.02 -2.92 -7.29
N SER A 14 12.70 -2.71 -7.35
CA SER A 14 11.74 -3.72 -7.80
C SER A 14 12.02 -4.17 -9.23
N ILE A 15 12.28 -3.22 -10.14
CA ILE A 15 12.66 -3.52 -11.52
C ILE A 15 13.93 -4.39 -11.57
N GLU A 16 14.97 -4.00 -10.82
CA GLU A 16 16.23 -4.73 -10.78
C GLU A 16 16.06 -6.14 -10.19
N THR A 17 15.24 -6.25 -9.15
CA THR A 17 14.97 -7.51 -8.44
C THR A 17 14.22 -8.48 -9.35
N ILE A 18 13.16 -8.04 -10.04
CA ILE A 18 12.43 -8.89 -10.98
C ILE A 18 13.34 -9.38 -12.09
N LYS A 19 14.17 -8.50 -12.67
CA LYS A 19 15.12 -8.88 -13.73
C LYS A 19 16.19 -9.86 -13.27
N LYS A 20 16.66 -9.72 -12.04
CA LYS A 20 17.78 -10.50 -11.51
C LYS A 20 17.35 -11.88 -11.03
N PHE A 21 16.18 -11.96 -10.39
CA PHE A 21 15.74 -13.17 -9.70
C PHE A 21 14.55 -13.86 -10.37
N SER A 22 13.90 -13.21 -11.34
CA SER A 22 12.75 -13.73 -12.09
C SER A 22 11.72 -14.45 -11.19
N PRO A 23 11.20 -13.79 -10.14
CA PRO A 23 10.25 -14.42 -9.24
C PRO A 23 8.90 -14.64 -9.93
N ASP A 24 8.19 -15.70 -9.55
CA ASP A 24 6.82 -15.94 -10.02
C ASP A 24 5.83 -14.89 -9.47
N LEU A 25 6.11 -14.36 -8.28
CA LEU A 25 5.31 -13.37 -7.57
C LEU A 25 6.22 -12.30 -6.95
N PHE A 26 5.91 -11.04 -7.22
CA PHE A 26 6.59 -9.89 -6.63
C PHE A 26 5.59 -9.02 -5.88
N LEU A 27 5.82 -8.88 -4.57
CA LEU A 27 4.98 -8.08 -3.68
C LEU A 27 5.60 -6.71 -3.44
N MET A 28 4.82 -5.66 -3.67
CA MET A 28 5.12 -4.31 -3.23
C MET A 28 4.38 -4.03 -1.92
N ASP A 29 5.12 -3.55 -0.91
CA ASP A 29 4.54 -2.94 0.28
C ASP A 29 4.02 -1.54 -0.08
N GLY A 30 2.74 -1.45 -0.40
CA GLY A 30 2.08 -0.25 -0.87
C GLY A 30 1.34 -0.41 -2.20
N SER A 31 0.76 0.70 -2.65
CA SER A 31 -0.02 0.77 -3.88
C SER A 31 0.89 0.71 -5.11
N LEU A 32 0.41 0.05 -6.16
CA LEU A 32 1.01 0.13 -7.50
C LEU A 32 0.76 1.50 -8.13
N LEU A 33 -0.22 2.27 -7.63
CA LEU A 33 -0.51 3.62 -8.11
C LEU A 33 0.16 4.69 -7.25
N VAL A 34 0.48 5.82 -7.89
CA VAL A 34 0.83 7.03 -7.13
C VAL A 34 -0.44 7.54 -6.45
N ASN A 35 -0.39 7.71 -5.14
CA ASN A 35 -1.50 8.26 -4.37
C ASN A 35 -1.84 9.67 -4.88
N PRO A 36 -3.13 9.98 -5.16
CA PRO A 36 -3.54 11.29 -5.65
C PRO A 36 -3.09 12.46 -4.76
N GLY A 37 -2.98 12.25 -3.44
CA GLY A 37 -2.50 13.27 -2.51
C GLY A 37 -1.01 13.61 -2.65
N ASP A 38 -0.24 12.76 -3.31
CA ASP A 38 1.20 12.93 -3.55
C ASP A 38 1.51 13.54 -4.91
N ILE A 39 0.48 13.85 -5.73
CA ILE A 39 0.66 14.50 -7.03
C ILE A 39 0.97 15.99 -6.82
N PRO A 40 2.18 16.46 -7.16
CA PRO A 40 2.56 17.85 -6.99
C PRO A 40 1.90 18.74 -8.05
N LYS A 41 1.86 20.06 -7.81
CA LYS A 41 1.37 21.02 -8.80
C LYS A 41 2.31 21.07 -10.01
N LYS A 42 1.74 21.24 -11.21
CA LYS A 42 2.45 21.16 -12.50
C LYS A 42 3.58 22.16 -12.67
N ASP A 43 3.50 23.30 -11.99
CA ASP A 43 4.46 24.40 -11.99
C ASP A 43 5.65 24.18 -11.06
N THR A 44 5.67 23.09 -10.29
CA THR A 44 6.75 22.80 -9.34
C THR A 44 7.82 21.91 -9.96
N THR A 45 9.06 22.07 -9.50
CA THR A 45 10.18 21.17 -9.86
C THR A 45 9.91 19.72 -9.47
N LEU A 46 9.10 19.47 -8.43
CA LEU A 46 8.72 18.12 -8.00
C LEU A 46 7.82 17.40 -9.01
N TYR A 47 7.20 18.12 -9.94
CA TYR A 47 6.36 17.51 -10.96
C TYR A 47 7.16 16.66 -11.94
N SER A 48 8.42 17.01 -12.24
CA SER A 48 9.28 16.15 -13.06
C SER A 48 9.62 14.84 -12.36
N ASP A 49 9.88 14.86 -11.05
CA ASP A 49 10.10 13.65 -10.25
C ASP A 49 8.87 12.74 -10.25
N TYR A 50 7.67 13.33 -10.13
CA TYR A 50 6.41 12.59 -10.24
C TYR A 50 6.26 11.92 -11.62
N LEU A 51 6.56 12.63 -12.71
CA LEU A 51 6.53 12.05 -14.05
C LEU A 51 7.52 10.90 -14.20
N GLU A 52 8.75 11.03 -13.66
CA GLU A 52 9.72 9.94 -13.67
C GLU A 52 9.21 8.71 -12.91
N VAL A 53 8.61 8.89 -11.73
CA VAL A 53 8.00 7.79 -10.97
C VAL A 53 6.91 7.09 -11.78
N ARG A 54 6.05 7.85 -12.48
CA ARG A 54 5.03 7.27 -13.35
C ARG A 54 5.62 6.44 -14.49
N GLU A 55 6.66 6.93 -15.14
CA GLU A 55 7.34 6.18 -16.20
C GLU A 55 8.06 4.94 -15.65
N LEU A 56 8.62 5.02 -14.44
CA LEU A 56 9.20 3.86 -13.75
C LEU A 56 8.13 2.81 -13.40
N LEU A 57 6.95 3.22 -12.94
CA LEU A 57 5.84 2.29 -12.68
C LEU A 57 5.37 1.60 -13.95
N LYS A 58 5.19 2.33 -15.06
CA LYS A 58 4.87 1.73 -16.37
C LYS A 58 5.94 0.72 -16.79
N LYS A 59 7.22 1.07 -16.60
CA LYS A 59 8.34 0.17 -16.89
C LYS A 59 8.32 -1.07 -16.01
N LEU A 60 7.99 -0.94 -14.73
CA LEU A 60 7.82 -2.06 -13.80
C LEU A 60 6.72 -3.01 -14.30
N TYR A 61 5.56 -2.49 -14.70
CA TYR A 61 4.45 -3.32 -15.21
C TYR A 61 4.83 -4.06 -16.50
N LYS A 62 5.58 -3.40 -17.38
CA LYS A 62 6.08 -4.02 -18.60
C LYS A 62 7.05 -5.16 -18.27
N ILE A 63 8.02 -4.91 -17.40
CA ILE A 63 9.04 -5.89 -17.02
C ILE A 63 8.40 -7.09 -16.30
N SER A 64 7.44 -6.85 -15.41
CA SER A 64 6.75 -7.95 -14.72
C SER A 64 6.05 -8.86 -15.72
N ARG A 65 5.36 -8.29 -16.73
CA ARG A 65 4.74 -9.08 -17.81
C ARG A 65 5.76 -9.83 -18.68
N GLU A 66 6.85 -9.17 -19.07
CA GLU A 66 7.92 -9.79 -19.86
C GLU A 66 8.61 -10.95 -19.15
N ASN A 67 8.61 -10.96 -17.81
CA ASN A 67 9.20 -12.01 -16.99
C ASN A 67 8.16 -12.97 -16.40
N GLU A 68 6.91 -12.92 -16.87
CA GLU A 68 5.79 -13.74 -16.36
C GLU A 68 5.58 -13.65 -14.83
N CYS A 69 6.03 -12.56 -14.22
CA CYS A 69 5.97 -12.28 -12.80
C CYS A 69 4.63 -11.64 -12.43
N LEU A 70 3.91 -12.24 -11.49
CA LEU A 70 2.72 -11.64 -10.88
C LEU A 70 3.15 -10.43 -10.05
N LEU A 71 2.79 -9.22 -10.47
CA LEU A 71 3.05 -8.00 -9.73
C LEU A 71 1.84 -7.64 -8.87
N VAL A 72 2.05 -7.54 -7.56
CA VAL A 72 0.98 -7.31 -6.59
C VAL A 72 1.37 -6.20 -5.61
N GLY A 73 0.49 -5.22 -5.45
CA GLY A 73 0.58 -4.21 -4.39
C GLY A 73 -0.25 -4.62 -3.18
N ILE A 74 0.33 -4.62 -1.99
CA ILE A 74 -0.35 -4.92 -0.73
C ILE A 74 -0.49 -3.63 0.06
N VAL A 75 -1.73 -3.24 0.38
CA VAL A 75 -2.01 -2.00 1.10
C VAL A 75 -2.77 -2.33 2.38
N GLU A 76 -2.06 -2.23 3.51
CA GLU A 76 -2.57 -2.51 4.86
C GLU A 76 -3.60 -1.46 5.30
N ASP A 77 -3.17 -0.20 5.39
CA ASP A 77 -3.99 0.92 5.86
C ASP A 77 -4.64 1.68 4.71
N SER A 78 -5.45 0.99 3.92
CA SER A 78 -6.21 1.63 2.85
C SER A 78 -7.18 2.67 3.41
N ARG A 79 -7.00 3.93 3.01
CA ARG A 79 -7.94 5.04 3.25
C ARG A 79 -8.95 5.23 2.11
N SER A 80 -9.03 4.26 1.20
CA SER A 80 -9.94 4.27 0.07
C SER A 80 -11.41 4.22 0.50
N SER A 81 -12.28 4.77 -0.34
CA SER A 81 -13.75 4.61 -0.28
C SER A 81 -14.31 4.07 -1.60
N ILE A 82 -13.46 3.44 -2.42
CA ILE A 82 -13.78 2.95 -3.77
C ILE A 82 -14.82 1.83 -3.70
N PHE A 83 -14.72 0.92 -2.73
CA PHE A 83 -15.71 -0.14 -2.54
C PHE A 83 -17.05 0.41 -2.05
N CYS A 84 -17.03 1.34 -1.08
CA CYS A 84 -18.23 2.05 -0.65
C CYS A 84 -18.92 2.78 -1.81
N ASN A 85 -18.14 3.48 -2.66
CA ASN A 85 -18.65 4.16 -3.84
C ASN A 85 -19.22 3.16 -4.85
N PHE A 86 -18.53 2.04 -5.07
CA PHE A 86 -19.02 0.96 -5.93
C PHE A 86 -20.39 0.46 -5.48
N ILE A 87 -20.59 0.21 -4.19
CA ILE A 87 -21.90 -0.19 -3.63
C ILE A 87 -22.95 0.92 -3.88
N ALA A 88 -22.62 2.16 -3.57
CA ALA A 88 -23.54 3.28 -3.72
C ALA A 88 -24.01 3.47 -5.17
N GLU A 89 -23.09 3.33 -6.13
CA GLU A 89 -23.33 3.61 -7.54
C GLU A 89 -23.89 2.42 -8.31
N ASN A 90 -23.53 1.18 -7.95
CA ASN A 90 -23.87 -0.01 -8.74
C ASN A 90 -24.92 -0.90 -8.08
N ILE A 91 -25.10 -0.82 -6.76
CA ILE A 91 -26.05 -1.62 -6.00
C ILE A 91 -27.21 -0.74 -5.52
N LEU A 92 -26.93 0.27 -4.68
CA LEU A 92 -27.98 1.09 -4.08
C LEU A 92 -28.75 1.93 -5.12
N SER A 93 -28.12 2.31 -6.22
CA SER A 93 -28.78 3.02 -7.33
C SER A 93 -29.92 2.23 -7.98
N LYS A 94 -29.90 0.89 -7.86
CA LYS A 94 -30.90 -0.01 -8.43
C LYS A 94 -32.04 -0.36 -7.47
N ILE A 95 -31.93 0.05 -6.21
CA ILE A 95 -32.91 -0.26 -5.16
C ILE A 95 -33.90 0.91 -5.05
N ARG A 96 -35.20 0.61 -5.07
CA ARG A 96 -36.27 1.59 -4.84
C ARG A 96 -36.64 1.58 -3.35
N SER A 97 -36.04 2.49 -2.58
CA SER A 97 -36.37 2.69 -1.16
C SER A 97 -36.09 4.13 -0.74
N ASN A 98 -36.89 4.66 0.18
CA ASN A 98 -36.72 6.00 0.76
C ASN A 98 -35.46 6.14 1.64
N LYS A 99 -34.84 5.03 2.07
CA LYS A 99 -33.59 5.03 2.86
C LYS A 99 -32.33 5.11 2.00
N VAL A 100 -32.44 4.93 0.68
CA VAL A 100 -31.28 4.91 -0.23
C VAL A 100 -30.46 6.20 -0.19
N PRO A 101 -31.05 7.42 -0.17
CA PRO A 101 -30.27 8.66 -0.08
C PRO A 101 -29.40 8.73 1.18
N GLU A 102 -29.96 8.35 2.34
CA GLU A 102 -29.26 8.33 3.62
C GLU A 102 -28.12 7.30 3.63
N LEU A 103 -28.38 6.08 3.13
CA LEU A 103 -27.37 5.03 3.03
C LEU A 103 -26.22 5.42 2.10
N LYS A 104 -26.50 6.08 0.98
CA LYS A 104 -25.46 6.60 0.08
C LYS A 104 -24.58 7.64 0.78
N GLU A 105 -25.17 8.51 1.57
CA GLU A 105 -24.43 9.51 2.34
C GLU A 105 -23.55 8.89 3.42
N LEU A 106 -24.07 7.88 4.13
CA LEU A 106 -23.28 7.10 5.10
C LEU A 106 -22.09 6.41 4.43
N LEU A 107 -22.31 5.74 3.29
CA LEU A 107 -21.23 5.08 2.55
C LEU A 107 -20.15 6.05 2.07
N ARG A 108 -20.53 7.25 1.58
CA ARG A 108 -19.56 8.29 1.17
C ARG A 108 -18.64 8.75 2.30
N ARG A 109 -19.11 8.67 3.54
CA ARG A 109 -18.35 9.03 4.75
C ARG A 109 -17.60 7.84 5.37
N THR A 110 -17.79 6.64 4.84
CA THR A 110 -17.23 5.39 5.36
C THR A 110 -16.02 4.94 4.54
N ARG A 111 -14.98 4.47 5.23
CA ARG A 111 -13.80 3.87 4.58
C ARG A 111 -14.05 2.40 4.26
N ASP A 112 -13.47 1.93 3.15
CA ASP A 112 -13.65 0.55 2.69
C ASP A 112 -13.28 -0.46 3.79
N THR A 113 -12.12 -0.27 4.42
CA THR A 113 -11.61 -1.18 5.48
C THR A 113 -12.47 -1.17 6.73
N ASN A 114 -13.15 -0.07 7.06
CA ASN A 114 -14.07 -0.02 8.21
C ASN A 114 -15.34 -0.82 7.93
N LEU A 115 -15.93 -0.65 6.74
CA LEU A 115 -17.13 -1.39 6.34
C LEU A 115 -16.82 -2.89 6.23
N LEU A 116 -15.73 -3.21 5.52
CA LEU A 116 -15.36 -4.58 5.20
C LEU A 116 -14.85 -5.36 6.41
N TYR A 117 -14.35 -4.69 7.46
CA TYR A 117 -14.02 -5.36 8.72
C TYR A 117 -15.23 -6.09 9.32
N TYR A 118 -16.44 -5.53 9.17
CA TYR A 118 -17.68 -6.12 9.67
C TYR A 118 -18.42 -6.98 8.64
N MET A 119 -18.10 -6.84 7.35
CA MET A 119 -18.79 -7.58 6.29
C MET A 119 -18.08 -8.87 5.87
N LEU A 120 -16.75 -8.93 5.96
CA LEU A 120 -15.97 -10.08 5.51
C LEU A 120 -15.57 -10.95 6.69
N GLU A 121 -15.84 -12.25 6.54
CA GLU A 121 -15.25 -13.29 7.38
C GLU A 121 -13.81 -13.60 6.93
N LYS A 122 -13.02 -14.21 7.84
CA LYS A 122 -11.66 -14.67 7.48
C LYS A 122 -11.76 -15.67 6.34
N ASP A 123 -10.92 -15.49 5.31
CA ASP A 123 -10.87 -16.20 4.02
C ASP A 123 -11.73 -15.63 2.90
N GLU A 124 -12.59 -14.66 3.20
CA GLU A 124 -13.42 -14.01 2.19
C GLU A 124 -12.69 -12.88 1.46
N ALA A 125 -13.06 -12.71 0.20
CA ALA A 125 -12.58 -11.64 -0.67
C ALA A 125 -13.76 -10.89 -1.31
N THR A 126 -13.60 -9.60 -1.51
CA THR A 126 -14.54 -8.84 -2.35
C THR A 126 -14.37 -9.20 -3.82
N ARG A 127 -15.33 -8.80 -4.65
CA ARG A 127 -15.12 -8.75 -6.10
C ARG A 127 -14.01 -7.76 -6.46
N SER A 128 -13.41 -7.99 -7.62
CA SER A 128 -12.51 -7.03 -8.28
C SER A 128 -13.23 -5.73 -8.59
N ILE A 129 -12.54 -4.62 -8.36
CA ILE A 129 -12.92 -3.27 -8.77
C ILE A 129 -11.78 -2.70 -9.61
N ASP A 130 -12.12 -2.12 -10.76
CA ASP A 130 -11.15 -1.44 -11.61
C ASP A 130 -10.66 -0.15 -10.96
N LEU A 131 -9.33 0.05 -10.97
CA LEU A 131 -8.68 1.29 -10.59
C LEU A 131 -8.28 2.05 -11.85
N GLN A 132 -7.03 2.52 -11.91
CA GLN A 132 -6.47 3.28 -13.03
C GLN A 132 -5.34 2.49 -13.70
N ASP A 133 -5.00 2.87 -14.94
CA ASP A 133 -3.87 2.30 -15.70
C ASP A 133 -3.92 0.75 -15.83
N GLY A 134 -5.13 0.18 -15.87
CA GLY A 134 -5.36 -1.27 -15.99
C GLY A 134 -5.15 -2.06 -14.70
N ILE A 135 -4.85 -1.37 -13.59
CA ILE A 135 -4.76 -1.98 -12.26
C ILE A 135 -6.16 -2.19 -11.72
N LYS A 136 -6.36 -3.32 -11.06
CA LYS A 136 -7.57 -3.70 -10.35
C LYS A 136 -7.24 -3.87 -8.89
N CYS A 137 -8.27 -3.82 -8.04
CA CYS A 137 -8.11 -4.19 -6.65
C CYS A 137 -9.25 -5.03 -6.13
N PHE A 138 -8.96 -5.83 -5.12
CA PHE A 138 -9.94 -6.45 -4.25
C PHE A 138 -9.46 -6.34 -2.80
N TYR A 139 -10.37 -6.58 -1.87
CA TYR A 139 -10.05 -6.68 -0.45
C TYR A 139 -10.10 -8.14 -0.03
N LEU A 140 -9.15 -8.56 0.79
CA LEU A 140 -9.03 -9.92 1.30
C LEU A 140 -8.91 -9.90 2.82
N LYS A 141 -9.78 -10.63 3.51
CA LYS A 141 -9.74 -10.78 4.96
C LYS A 141 -8.89 -12.00 5.33
N THR A 142 -7.62 -11.77 5.63
CA THR A 142 -6.62 -12.81 5.91
C THR A 142 -6.55 -13.20 7.39
N ALA A 143 -6.94 -12.30 8.29
CA ALA A 143 -6.90 -12.47 9.74
C ALA A 143 -8.25 -12.11 10.38
N GLN A 144 -8.62 -12.83 11.44
CA GLN A 144 -9.94 -12.72 12.07
C GLN A 144 -10.16 -11.34 12.71
N PHE A 145 -9.16 -10.87 13.46
CA PHE A 145 -9.24 -9.65 14.27
C PHE A 145 -8.52 -8.46 13.64
N ASP A 146 -8.18 -8.56 12.35
CA ASP A 146 -7.51 -7.50 11.60
C ASP A 146 -8.41 -6.96 10.49
N ARG A 147 -8.10 -5.77 9.96
CA ARG A 147 -8.78 -5.24 8.78
C ARG A 147 -8.40 -6.05 7.53
N PRO A 148 -9.28 -6.14 6.53
CA PRO A 148 -8.92 -6.75 5.27
C PRO A 148 -7.85 -5.90 4.57
N ILE A 149 -6.86 -6.58 3.99
CA ILE A 149 -5.83 -5.93 3.18
C ILE A 149 -6.39 -5.62 1.79
N ARG A 150 -6.00 -4.49 1.21
CA ARG A 150 -6.30 -4.20 -0.20
C ARG A 150 -5.18 -4.76 -1.06
N VAL A 151 -5.55 -5.61 -2.00
CA VAL A 151 -4.65 -6.25 -2.96
C VAL A 151 -4.85 -5.59 -4.31
N GLU A 152 -3.82 -4.94 -4.82
CA GLU A 152 -3.76 -4.34 -6.15
C GLU A 152 -3.01 -5.25 -7.11
N TYR A 153 -3.54 -5.45 -8.30
CA TYR A 153 -3.01 -6.42 -9.25
C TYR A 153 -3.37 -6.05 -10.69
N ILE A 154 -2.72 -6.72 -11.64
CA ILE A 154 -3.00 -6.56 -13.08
C ILE A 154 -3.86 -7.73 -13.58
N ASP A 155 -3.41 -8.97 -13.36
CA ASP A 155 -4.04 -10.19 -13.88
C ASP A 155 -4.11 -11.30 -12.81
N LYS A 156 -4.92 -12.35 -13.03
CA LYS A 156 -4.98 -13.59 -12.22
C LYS A 156 -5.38 -13.41 -10.74
N MET A 157 -6.51 -12.73 -10.50
CA MET A 157 -7.06 -12.47 -9.16
C MET A 157 -7.11 -13.71 -8.25
N GLU A 158 -7.68 -14.82 -8.74
CA GLU A 158 -7.94 -16.03 -7.93
C GLU A 158 -6.64 -16.70 -7.47
N GLU A 159 -5.65 -16.75 -8.36
CA GLU A 159 -4.30 -17.27 -8.06
C GLU A 159 -3.63 -16.41 -6.99
N ILE A 160 -3.65 -15.08 -7.16
CA ILE A 160 -3.09 -14.12 -6.21
C ILE A 160 -3.79 -14.24 -4.85
N ALA A 161 -5.12 -14.25 -4.81
CA ALA A 161 -5.87 -14.34 -3.56
C ALA A 161 -5.49 -15.59 -2.75
N ARG A 162 -5.36 -16.74 -3.42
CA ARG A 162 -4.94 -17.99 -2.77
C ARG A 162 -3.51 -17.91 -2.20
N ILE A 163 -2.57 -17.39 -2.98
CA ILE A 163 -1.18 -17.27 -2.54
C ILE A 163 -1.08 -16.30 -1.37
N ILE A 164 -1.65 -15.09 -1.51
CA ILE A 164 -1.65 -14.07 -0.45
C ILE A 164 -2.31 -14.61 0.82
N TYR A 165 -3.47 -15.25 0.73
CA TYR A 165 -4.10 -15.85 1.91
C TYR A 165 -3.17 -16.86 2.60
N THR A 166 -2.49 -17.72 1.83
CA THR A 166 -1.58 -18.75 2.38
C THR A 166 -0.44 -18.13 3.19
N ILE A 167 0.18 -17.07 2.67
CA ILE A 167 1.35 -16.42 3.29
C ILE A 167 0.98 -15.36 4.35
N SER A 168 -0.30 -14.99 4.44
CA SER A 168 -0.78 -13.97 5.39
C SER A 168 -1.64 -14.52 6.53
N SER A 169 -2.24 -15.71 6.41
CA SER A 169 -3.28 -16.21 7.33
C SER A 169 -2.77 -16.88 8.61
N GLN A 170 -1.45 -16.87 8.83
CA GLN A 170 -0.77 -17.57 9.92
C GLN A 170 -1.04 -16.95 11.30
N ASN A 171 -1.42 -15.67 11.35
CA ASN A 171 -1.75 -14.97 12.59
C ASN A 171 -3.22 -14.53 12.60
N LYS A 172 -3.86 -14.55 13.78
CA LYS A 172 -5.26 -14.11 13.95
C LYS A 172 -5.42 -12.59 14.03
N THR A 173 -4.37 -11.86 14.39
CA THR A 173 -4.40 -10.42 14.67
C THR A 173 -3.59 -9.58 13.69
N TYR A 174 -2.84 -10.19 12.77
CA TYR A 174 -2.09 -9.46 11.76
C TYR A 174 -2.07 -10.21 10.43
N GLY A 175 -2.71 -9.63 9.42
CA GLY A 175 -3.10 -10.29 8.18
C GLY A 175 -2.22 -9.97 6.96
N VAL A 176 -0.94 -9.67 7.17
CA VAL A 176 -0.01 -9.21 6.14
C VAL A 176 0.91 -10.35 5.69
N PRO A 177 1.31 -10.41 4.40
CA PRO A 177 2.26 -11.41 3.93
C PRO A 177 3.55 -11.44 4.76
N ASN A 178 3.89 -12.60 5.31
CA ASN A 178 5.10 -12.78 6.12
C ASN A 178 6.39 -12.32 5.43
N VAL A 179 6.50 -12.49 4.11
CA VAL A 179 7.65 -12.03 3.31
C VAL A 179 7.81 -10.51 3.30
N LEU A 180 6.71 -9.75 3.37
CA LEU A 180 6.76 -8.29 3.47
C LEU A 180 7.18 -7.87 4.88
N ILE A 181 6.68 -8.55 5.90
CA ILE A 181 7.08 -8.32 7.30
C ILE A 181 8.59 -8.52 7.45
N GLU A 182 9.12 -9.61 6.89
CA GLU A 182 10.55 -9.90 6.94
C GLU A 182 11.37 -8.86 6.17
N ALA A 183 10.92 -8.45 4.98
CA ALA A 183 11.59 -7.43 4.19
C ALA A 183 11.64 -6.08 4.92
N ASP A 184 10.54 -5.65 5.54
CA ASP A 184 10.46 -4.43 6.34
C ASP A 184 11.38 -4.50 7.57
N GLN A 185 11.37 -5.62 8.30
CA GLN A 185 12.28 -5.83 9.44
C GLN A 185 13.75 -5.75 9.04
N ARG A 186 14.13 -6.29 7.87
CA ARG A 186 15.51 -6.24 7.36
C ARG A 186 15.90 -4.86 6.83
N ALA A 187 14.93 -4.07 6.34
CA ALA A 187 15.18 -2.73 5.81
C ALA A 187 15.25 -1.64 6.89
N LYS A 188 14.64 -1.88 8.06
CA LYS A 188 14.66 -0.94 9.20
C LYS A 188 16.08 -0.80 9.76
N LEU A 189 16.52 0.44 9.91
CA LEU A 189 17.70 0.77 10.71
C LEU A 189 17.41 0.50 12.18
N SER A 190 18.32 -0.19 12.85
CA SER A 190 18.25 -0.34 14.30
C SER A 190 18.38 1.02 15.01
N GLU A 191 17.91 1.11 16.25
CA GLU A 191 18.10 2.31 17.08
C GLU A 191 19.59 2.65 17.23
N ASN A 192 20.45 1.64 17.38
CA ASN A 192 21.89 1.81 17.48
C ASN A 192 22.50 2.40 16.21
N GLU A 193 22.11 1.89 15.03
CA GLU A 193 22.56 2.45 13.75
C GLU A 193 22.05 3.88 13.56
N THR A 194 20.79 4.12 13.91
CA THR A 194 20.18 5.46 13.84
C THR A 194 20.94 6.45 14.72
N ASN A 195 21.22 6.07 15.97
CA ASN A 195 22.00 6.88 16.91
C ASN A 195 23.43 7.11 16.40
N TYR A 196 24.08 6.08 15.85
CA TYR A 196 25.39 6.20 15.24
C TYR A 196 25.41 7.21 14.09
N PHE A 197 24.44 7.15 13.17
CA PHE A 197 24.34 8.10 12.06
C PHE A 197 24.06 9.52 12.55
N ILE A 198 23.21 9.69 13.57
CA ILE A 198 22.95 10.97 14.22
C ILE A 198 24.26 11.54 14.79
N SER A 199 25.01 10.74 15.58
CA SER A 199 26.30 11.16 16.15
C SER A 199 27.33 11.51 15.06
N LEU A 200 27.39 10.74 13.97
CA LEU A 200 28.29 11.00 12.85
C LEU A 200 27.97 12.33 12.16
N ILE A 201 26.68 12.61 11.94
CA ILE A 201 26.22 13.89 11.37
C ILE A 201 26.54 15.04 12.31
N ALA A 202 26.27 14.88 13.62
CA ALA A 202 26.57 15.88 14.64
C ALA A 202 28.05 16.25 14.64
N SER A 203 28.91 15.23 14.62
CA SER A 203 30.37 15.37 14.58
C SER A 203 30.83 16.12 13.33
N LYS A 204 30.36 15.71 12.14
CA LYS A 204 30.72 16.37 10.87
C LYS A 204 30.25 17.82 10.79
N LEU A 205 29.08 18.13 11.36
CA LEU A 205 28.52 19.48 11.37
C LEU A 205 28.99 20.32 12.56
N ARG A 206 29.85 19.77 13.44
CA ARG A 206 30.30 20.39 14.69
C ARG A 206 29.14 20.85 15.58
N LEU A 207 28.02 20.13 15.52
CA LEU A 207 26.87 20.37 16.37
C LEU A 207 27.09 19.65 17.70
N GLN A 208 27.12 20.40 18.80
CA GLN A 208 27.23 19.80 20.13
C GLN A 208 25.96 19.02 20.51
N ASN A 209 24.81 19.40 19.96
CA ASN A 209 23.54 18.69 20.13
C ASN A 209 22.75 18.73 18.81
N ILE A 210 22.33 17.57 18.31
CA ILE A 210 21.23 17.50 17.35
C ILE A 210 19.96 17.66 18.18
N PHE A 211 19.14 18.67 17.86
CA PHE A 211 17.87 18.88 18.53
C PHE A 211 16.93 17.71 18.20
N PHE A 212 16.84 16.75 19.12
CA PHE A 212 15.82 15.72 19.10
C PHE A 212 14.42 16.35 19.22
N LEU A 213 13.40 15.65 18.75
CA LEU A 213 12.04 16.15 18.86
C LEU A 213 11.68 16.27 20.35
N ARG A 214 11.18 17.43 20.77
CA ARG A 214 10.83 17.71 22.19
C ARG A 214 9.96 16.63 22.87
N ARG A 215 9.22 15.84 22.09
CA ARG A 215 8.39 14.72 22.56
C ARG A 215 9.19 13.53 23.12
N GLU A 216 10.44 13.37 22.70
CA GLU A 216 11.35 12.31 23.18
C GLU A 216 11.98 12.67 24.54
N GLY A 217 11.88 13.93 24.96
CA GLY A 217 12.33 14.40 26.28
C GLY A 217 11.24 14.46 27.35
N ARG A 218 10.14 13.70 27.18
CA ARG A 218 9.06 13.69 28.19
C ARG A 218 9.53 12.90 29.43
N PRO A 219 9.48 13.47 30.64
CA PRO A 219 10.05 12.87 31.84
C PRO A 219 9.27 11.64 32.37
N PHE A 220 8.10 11.33 31.79
CA PHE A 220 7.28 10.20 32.21
C PHE A 220 6.69 9.51 30.98
N THR A 221 7.03 8.24 30.82
CA THR A 221 6.37 7.23 29.96
C THR A 221 6.00 6.06 30.83
#